data_AF-A0A7V8VL84-F1
#
_entry.id   AF-A0A7V8VL84-F1
#
_cell.length_a   1.000
_cell.length_b   1.000
_cell.length_c   1.000
_cell.angle_alpha   90.00
_cell.angle_beta   90.00
_cell.angle_gamma   90.00
#
_symmetry.space_group_name_H-M   'P 1'
#
loop_
_entity.id
_entity.type
_entity.pdbx_description
1 polymer ?
#
loop_
_entity_poly.entity_id
_entity_poly.type
_entity_poly.pdbx_seq_one_letter_code
_entity_poly.pdbx_strand_id
1 'polypeptide(L)'
;MIRPAFVSTTSRSSRSRLVTFALISLALSFFAGEARAQSRTIVLDPGHGGHDRGGVPRQRVGEKGLTLDVAQRLRRVLQENGYRVIMTRNSDVFVSLGQRVAIANSHPNATFVSVHFNSAPRVGANGIETYYYRRDSSSLAANIHRNVVAGAPTENRGIRRRGYYVLRRTRIPSVLVECGFLTNPEEARYALSSSYRQKLAEEIARGIRGVRAPVGKPLARDSATSPDVLPQPFNGPDFVRATPRSRQSARSSKSSRKKKSSTTRRTRSSSRKSSSGG
;
A
#
# COMPACT_ATOMS: atom_id res chain seq x y z
N MET A 1 -13.38 -59.98 -95.60
CA MET A 1 -12.69 -58.76 -96.06
C MET A 1 -13.34 -57.54 -95.42
N ILE A 2 -12.55 -56.50 -95.14
CA ILE A 2 -12.91 -55.15 -94.64
C ILE A 2 -12.96 -54.97 -93.10
N ARG A 3 -11.91 -54.32 -92.55
CA ARG A 3 -11.90 -53.47 -91.31
C ARG A 3 -12.44 -52.06 -91.70
N PRO A 4 -12.74 -51.06 -90.83
CA PRO A 4 -12.36 -50.84 -89.41
C PRO A 4 -13.44 -50.10 -88.53
N ALA A 5 -13.12 -49.79 -87.25
CA ALA A 5 -13.18 -48.41 -86.69
C ALA A 5 -13.02 -48.39 -85.14
N PHE A 6 -12.34 -47.33 -84.70
CA PHE A 6 -11.90 -46.94 -83.35
C PHE A 6 -13.06 -46.38 -82.50
N VAL A 7 -13.08 -46.59 -81.17
CA VAL A 7 -13.33 -45.53 -80.16
C VAL A 7 -12.64 -45.92 -78.83
N SER A 8 -11.90 -44.95 -78.28
CA SER A 8 -11.28 -44.94 -76.96
C SER A 8 -12.24 -44.34 -75.93
N THR A 9 -12.37 -44.98 -74.76
CA THR A 9 -12.75 -44.29 -73.52
C THR A 9 -11.98 -44.88 -72.35
N THR A 10 -11.07 -44.07 -71.81
CA THR A 10 -10.34 -44.27 -70.56
C THR A 10 -11.28 -44.23 -69.36
N SER A 11 -11.28 -45.28 -68.53
CA SER A 11 -11.95 -45.32 -67.23
C SER A 11 -11.12 -44.57 -66.18
N ARG A 12 -11.81 -43.71 -65.44
CA ARG A 12 -11.30 -42.70 -64.50
C ARG A 12 -10.83 -43.36 -63.19
N SER A 13 -9.63 -43.01 -62.73
CA SER A 13 -9.07 -43.50 -61.46
C SER A 13 -9.88 -43.04 -60.25
N SER A 14 -10.24 -43.97 -59.36
CA SER A 14 -10.75 -43.68 -58.03
C SER A 14 -9.58 -43.45 -57.08
N ARG A 15 -9.32 -42.19 -56.68
CA ARG A 15 -8.44 -41.87 -55.55
C ARG A 15 -9.01 -40.70 -54.76
N SER A 16 -8.81 -40.79 -53.44
CA SER A 16 -9.05 -39.78 -52.39
C SER A 16 -10.44 -39.79 -51.72
N ARG A 17 -10.60 -40.69 -50.75
CA ARG A 17 -11.45 -40.46 -49.57
C ARG A 17 -10.67 -40.84 -48.32
N LEU A 18 -9.57 -40.13 -48.02
CA LEU A 18 -8.78 -40.39 -46.81
C LEU A 18 -7.80 -39.24 -46.47
N VAL A 19 -8.23 -37.97 -46.55
CA VAL A 19 -7.40 -36.84 -46.04
C VAL A 19 -8.26 -35.72 -45.43
N THR A 20 -9.34 -36.05 -44.71
CA THR A 20 -10.25 -35.00 -44.18
C THR A 20 -10.67 -35.18 -42.73
N PHE A 21 -9.87 -35.88 -41.91
CA PHE A 21 -10.09 -35.94 -40.45
C PHE A 21 -8.86 -35.59 -39.60
N ALA A 22 -7.68 -35.43 -40.19
CA ALA A 22 -6.46 -35.12 -39.42
C ALA A 22 -6.19 -33.61 -39.21
N LEU A 23 -6.88 -32.72 -39.91
CA LEU A 23 -6.62 -31.28 -39.84
C LEU A 23 -7.52 -30.51 -38.85
N ILE A 24 -8.59 -31.12 -38.34
CA ILE A 24 -9.49 -30.46 -37.37
C ILE A 24 -9.00 -30.67 -35.92
N SER A 25 -8.28 -31.76 -35.63
CA SER A 25 -7.74 -32.01 -34.29
C SER A 25 -6.47 -31.21 -33.94
N LEU A 26 -5.77 -30.65 -34.94
CA LEU A 26 -4.59 -29.82 -34.71
C LEU A 26 -4.95 -28.34 -34.40
N ALA A 27 -6.16 -27.91 -34.76
CA ALA A 27 -6.64 -26.56 -34.48
C ALA A 27 -7.26 -26.39 -33.07
N LEU A 28 -7.59 -27.48 -32.37
CA LEU A 28 -8.16 -27.43 -31.01
C LEU A 28 -7.12 -27.44 -29.88
N SER A 29 -5.83 -27.63 -30.18
CA SER A 29 -4.78 -27.63 -29.16
C SER A 29 -4.16 -26.26 -28.89
N PHE A 30 -4.49 -25.23 -29.70
CA PHE A 30 -3.97 -23.87 -29.51
C PHE A 30 -4.77 -23.01 -28.52
N PHE A 31 -5.95 -23.46 -28.08
CA PHE A 31 -6.77 -22.76 -27.08
C PHE A 31 -6.61 -23.30 -25.65
N ALA A 32 -5.79 -24.33 -25.46
CA ALA A 32 -5.49 -24.90 -24.14
C ALA A 32 -4.20 -24.31 -23.56
N GLY A 33 -4.18 -23.00 -23.29
CA GLY A 33 -2.95 -22.39 -22.83
C GLY A 33 -2.95 -20.91 -22.48
N GLU A 34 -4.10 -20.25 -22.28
CA GLU A 34 -4.07 -19.02 -21.48
C GLU A 34 -3.91 -19.41 -20.01
N ALA A 35 -2.70 -19.82 -19.63
CA ALA A 35 -2.24 -19.58 -18.27
C ALA A 35 -2.53 -18.09 -18.02
N ARG A 36 -3.49 -17.76 -17.16
CA ARG A 36 -3.80 -16.38 -16.78
C ARG A 36 -2.47 -15.69 -16.50
N ALA A 37 -2.01 -14.87 -17.45
CA ALA A 37 -0.71 -14.25 -17.34
C ALA A 37 -0.76 -13.42 -16.06
N GLN A 38 -0.05 -13.86 -15.03
CA GLN A 38 0.01 -13.11 -13.79
C GLN A 38 0.47 -11.71 -14.16
N SER A 39 -0.31 -10.70 -13.77
CA SER A 39 -0.06 -9.31 -14.12
C SER A 39 1.43 -9.00 -13.96
N ARG A 40 2.11 -8.75 -15.09
CA ARG A 40 3.52 -8.34 -15.08
C ARG A 40 3.70 -6.89 -14.63
N THR A 41 2.61 -6.16 -14.36
CA THR A 41 2.68 -4.78 -13.87
C THR A 41 2.46 -4.71 -12.37
N ILE A 42 3.39 -4.09 -11.65
CA ILE A 42 3.29 -3.82 -10.21
C ILE A 42 3.28 -2.31 -9.98
N VAL A 43 2.28 -1.81 -9.26
CA VAL A 43 2.26 -0.46 -8.71
C VAL A 43 2.80 -0.52 -7.29
N LEU A 44 3.98 0.02 -7.06
CA LEU A 44 4.61 0.13 -5.75
C LEU A 44 4.28 1.48 -5.12
N ASP A 45 3.85 1.43 -3.87
CA ASP A 45 3.47 2.59 -3.11
C ASP A 45 4.33 2.72 -1.84
N PRO A 46 5.44 3.48 -1.90
CA PRO A 46 6.19 3.79 -0.70
C PRO A 46 5.37 4.77 0.15
N GLY A 47 4.95 4.33 1.34
CA GLY A 47 4.14 5.12 2.27
C GLY A 47 4.74 6.50 2.60
N HIS A 48 3.90 7.47 2.94
CA HIS A 48 4.31 8.83 3.36
C HIS A 48 5.10 9.60 2.29
N GLY A 49 5.87 10.62 2.67
CA GLY A 49 6.73 11.41 1.78
C GLY A 49 6.56 12.92 1.93
N GLY A 50 7.60 13.69 1.60
CA GLY A 50 7.57 15.15 1.72
C GLY A 50 7.34 15.59 3.16
N HIS A 51 6.30 16.37 3.40
CA HIS A 51 5.95 16.85 4.75
C HIS A 51 5.42 15.75 5.67
N ASP A 52 4.90 14.66 5.12
CA ASP A 52 4.47 13.50 5.90
C ASP A 52 5.69 12.61 6.19
N ARG A 53 6.18 12.68 7.44
CA ARG A 53 7.32 11.89 7.92
C ARG A 53 6.98 10.41 8.13
N GLY A 54 5.70 10.08 8.35
CA GLY A 54 5.23 8.82 8.92
C GLY A 54 5.66 8.58 10.37
N GLY A 55 5.10 7.53 10.97
CA GLY A 55 5.26 7.20 12.39
C GLY A 55 4.52 8.10 13.38
N VAL A 56 4.93 8.01 14.65
CA VAL A 56 4.28 8.69 15.81
C VAL A 56 5.22 9.69 16.50
N PRO A 57 4.69 10.59 17.36
CA PRO A 57 5.52 11.48 18.18
C PRO A 57 6.60 10.72 18.96
N ARG A 58 7.79 11.32 19.10
CA ARG A 58 9.00 10.75 19.75
C ARG A 58 9.63 9.55 19.03
N GLN A 59 9.08 9.09 17.90
CA GLN A 59 9.77 8.13 17.04
C GLN A 59 11.07 8.75 16.50
N ARG A 60 12.19 8.05 16.72
CA ARG A 60 13.53 8.54 16.36
C ARG A 60 13.76 8.52 14.86
N VAL A 61 13.24 7.50 14.17
CA VAL A 61 13.44 7.29 12.74
C VAL A 61 12.20 7.73 11.96
N GLY A 62 12.38 8.53 10.91
CA GLY A 62 11.29 8.85 9.98
C GLY A 62 11.00 7.68 9.06
N GLU A 63 9.74 7.34 8.87
CA GLU A 63 9.32 6.19 8.07
C GLU A 63 9.50 6.43 6.57
N LYS A 64 9.17 7.64 6.08
CA LYS A 64 9.12 7.98 4.66
C LYS A 64 10.40 7.65 3.86
N GLY A 65 11.57 7.76 4.49
CA GLY A 65 12.85 7.46 3.85
C GLY A 65 13.10 5.96 3.72
N LEU A 66 12.70 5.20 4.75
CA LEU A 66 12.83 3.75 4.79
C LEU A 66 11.89 3.09 3.78
N THR A 67 10.64 3.54 3.71
CA THR A 67 9.65 3.02 2.75
C THR A 67 10.08 3.28 1.32
N LEU A 68 10.62 4.47 1.03
CA LEU A 68 11.17 4.81 -0.28
C LEU A 68 12.33 3.90 -0.66
N ASP A 69 13.31 3.72 0.23
CA ASP A 69 14.48 2.88 -0.02
C ASP A 69 14.06 1.41 -0.28
N VAL A 70 13.22 0.83 0.57
CA VAL A 70 12.70 -0.55 0.36
C VAL A 70 11.97 -0.65 -0.98
N ALA A 71 11.10 0.30 -1.31
CA ALA A 71 10.36 0.27 -2.57
C ALA A 71 11.25 0.44 -3.81
N GLN A 72 12.32 1.24 -3.73
CA GLN A 72 13.31 1.38 -4.81
C GLN A 72 14.14 0.10 -5.01
N ARG A 73 14.50 -0.60 -3.92
CA ARG A 73 15.13 -1.93 -4.01
C ARG A 73 14.18 -2.95 -4.60
N LEU A 74 12.94 -2.99 -4.12
CA LEU A 74 11.90 -3.87 -4.62
C LEU A 74 11.63 -3.64 -6.11
N ARG A 75 11.62 -2.38 -6.55
CA ARG A 75 11.53 -2.01 -7.97
C ARG A 75 12.62 -2.69 -8.78
N ARG A 76 13.90 -2.59 -8.37
CA ARG A 76 15.03 -3.21 -9.09
C ARG A 76 14.87 -4.72 -9.18
N VAL A 77 14.62 -5.38 -8.05
CA VAL A 77 14.44 -6.84 -8.00
C VAL A 77 13.28 -7.28 -8.90
N LEU A 78 12.15 -6.58 -8.89
CA LEU A 78 11.02 -6.91 -9.75
C LEU A 78 11.33 -6.68 -11.24
N GLN A 79 12.02 -5.59 -11.58
CA GLN A 79 12.42 -5.30 -12.97
C GLN A 79 13.38 -6.37 -13.52
N GLU A 80 14.37 -6.79 -12.73
CA GLU A 80 15.28 -7.89 -13.05
C GLU A 80 14.54 -9.22 -13.27
N ASN A 81 13.36 -9.38 -12.68
CA ASN A 81 12.48 -10.55 -12.85
C ASN A 81 11.38 -10.34 -13.89
N GLY A 82 11.51 -9.35 -14.78
CA GLY A 82 10.63 -9.15 -15.94
C GLY A 82 9.31 -8.44 -15.63
N TYR A 83 9.17 -7.81 -14.46
CA TYR A 83 8.01 -7.01 -14.13
C TYR A 83 8.18 -5.56 -14.61
N ARG A 84 7.11 -4.99 -15.15
CA ARG A 84 6.95 -3.55 -15.28
C ARG A 84 6.59 -2.99 -13.90
N VAL A 85 7.32 -1.98 -13.44
CA VAL A 85 7.08 -1.36 -12.12
C VAL A 85 6.72 0.11 -12.28
N ILE A 86 5.64 0.51 -11.63
CA ILE A 86 5.15 1.88 -11.54
C ILE A 86 5.25 2.29 -10.08
N MET A 87 5.81 3.45 -9.80
CA MET A 87 5.96 3.96 -8.43
C MET A 87 4.95 5.09 -8.21
N THR A 88 4.24 5.09 -7.07
CA THR A 88 3.41 6.27 -6.70
C THR A 88 4.26 7.50 -6.41
N ARG A 89 5.48 7.28 -5.89
CA ARG A 89 6.56 8.28 -5.79
C ARG A 89 7.92 7.60 -5.93
N ASN A 90 8.89 8.30 -6.52
CA ASN A 90 10.28 7.80 -6.66
C ASN A 90 11.32 8.74 -6.03
N SER A 91 10.86 9.72 -5.24
CA SER A 91 11.65 10.69 -4.49
C SER A 91 10.92 11.04 -3.19
N ASP A 92 11.52 11.90 -2.35
CA ASP A 92 10.90 12.38 -1.12
C ASP A 92 9.85 13.48 -1.38
N VAL A 93 8.77 13.11 -2.06
CA VAL A 93 7.62 13.97 -2.34
C VAL A 93 6.37 13.43 -1.66
N PHE A 94 5.51 14.33 -1.22
CA PHE A 94 4.21 13.94 -0.70
C PHE A 94 3.27 13.58 -1.86
N VAL A 95 2.62 12.42 -1.77
CA VAL A 95 1.54 12.01 -2.66
C VAL A 95 0.33 11.68 -1.80
N SER A 96 -0.80 12.32 -2.07
CA SER A 96 -2.02 12.10 -1.29
C SER A 96 -2.55 10.67 -1.48
N LEU A 97 -3.31 10.18 -0.51
CA LEU A 97 -3.94 8.84 -0.60
C LEU A 97 -4.84 8.72 -1.84
N GLY A 98 -5.53 9.79 -2.23
CA GLY A 98 -6.33 9.85 -3.45
C GLY A 98 -5.51 9.69 -4.72
N GLN A 99 -4.38 10.40 -4.82
CA GLN A 99 -3.46 10.29 -5.97
C GLN A 99 -2.83 8.89 -6.06
N ARG A 100 -2.42 8.28 -4.95
CA ARG A 100 -1.89 6.90 -4.92
C ARG A 100 -2.90 5.91 -5.51
N VAL A 101 -4.16 6.03 -5.08
CA VAL A 101 -5.27 5.23 -5.60
C VAL A 101 -5.54 5.51 -7.07
N ALA A 102 -5.50 6.77 -7.50
CA ALA A 102 -5.70 7.14 -8.91
C ALA A 102 -4.62 6.51 -9.82
N ILE A 103 -3.35 6.57 -9.41
CA ILE A 103 -2.22 5.91 -10.10
C ILE A 103 -2.45 4.40 -10.17
N ALA A 104 -2.84 3.75 -9.07
CA ALA A 104 -3.13 2.32 -9.08
C ALA A 104 -4.28 1.98 -10.05
N ASN A 105 -5.36 2.74 -9.98
CA ASN A 105 -6.58 2.50 -10.74
C ASN A 105 -6.50 2.85 -12.24
N SER A 106 -5.48 3.59 -12.68
CA SER A 106 -5.19 3.82 -14.11
C SER A 106 -4.49 2.63 -14.77
N HIS A 107 -4.17 1.57 -14.00
CA HIS A 107 -3.50 0.37 -14.47
C HIS A 107 -4.34 -0.87 -14.11
N PRO A 108 -5.44 -1.16 -14.82
CA PRO A 108 -6.42 -2.18 -14.43
C PRO A 108 -5.88 -3.62 -14.42
N ASN A 109 -4.79 -3.87 -15.17
CA ASN A 109 -4.08 -5.15 -15.22
C ASN A 109 -2.79 -5.11 -14.39
N ALA A 110 -2.80 -4.42 -13.24
CA ALA A 110 -1.67 -4.34 -12.32
C ALA A 110 -2.00 -4.98 -10.95
N THR A 111 -0.97 -5.14 -10.13
CA THR A 111 -1.10 -5.41 -8.69
C THR A 111 -0.55 -4.22 -7.91
N PHE A 112 -1.23 -3.79 -6.85
CA PHE A 112 -0.79 -2.71 -5.97
C PHE A 112 -0.14 -3.26 -4.69
N VAL A 113 1.06 -2.78 -4.35
CA VAL A 113 1.77 -3.14 -3.12
C VAL A 113 2.26 -1.88 -2.43
N SER A 114 1.71 -1.60 -1.25
CA SER A 114 2.12 -0.50 -0.39
C SER A 114 3.11 -0.98 0.67
N VAL A 115 4.16 -0.20 0.89
CA VAL A 115 5.26 -0.53 1.81
C VAL A 115 5.30 0.51 2.92
N HIS A 116 5.17 0.03 4.16
CA HIS A 116 5.13 0.81 5.38
C HIS A 116 5.99 0.17 6.48
N PHE A 117 6.21 0.92 7.56
CA PHE A 117 6.65 0.38 8.83
C PHE A 117 5.70 0.86 9.92
N ASN A 118 5.34 -0.05 10.81
CA ASN A 118 4.34 0.21 11.81
C ASN A 118 4.88 1.08 12.94
N SER A 119 3.96 1.50 13.81
CA SER A 119 4.26 2.16 15.06
C SER A 119 3.19 1.78 16.10
N ALA A 120 3.56 1.74 17.37
CA ALA A 120 2.61 1.49 18.45
C ALA A 120 2.95 2.33 19.69
N PRO A 121 1.97 2.66 20.54
CA PRO A 121 2.22 3.29 21.84
C PRO A 121 3.16 2.45 22.73
N ARG A 122 3.00 1.12 22.67
CA ARG A 122 3.88 0.18 23.36
C ARG A 122 5.19 0.04 22.58
N VAL A 123 6.27 0.58 23.14
CA VAL A 123 7.62 0.54 22.56
C VAL A 123 8.08 -0.89 22.22
N GLY A 124 7.68 -1.89 23.00
CA GLY A 124 8.05 -3.29 22.76
C GLY A 124 7.19 -4.05 21.74
N ALA A 125 6.24 -3.40 21.05
CA ALA A 125 5.53 -4.04 19.94
C ALA A 125 6.50 -4.32 18.80
N ASN A 126 6.53 -5.54 18.29
CA ASN A 126 7.37 -5.96 17.18
C ASN A 126 6.63 -6.91 16.24
N GLY A 127 7.13 -7.07 15.02
CA GLY A 127 6.66 -8.07 14.08
C GLY A 127 6.19 -7.52 12.74
N ILE A 128 6.05 -8.43 11.78
CA ILE A 128 5.54 -8.14 10.44
C ILE A 128 4.02 -8.28 10.43
N GLU A 129 3.32 -7.31 9.83
CA GLU A 129 1.90 -7.41 9.50
C GLU A 129 1.69 -7.24 8.00
N THR A 130 0.65 -7.88 7.46
CA THR A 130 0.28 -7.67 6.05
C THR A 130 -1.22 -7.53 5.91
N TYR A 131 -1.63 -6.50 5.21
CA TYR A 131 -3.01 -6.06 5.14
C TYR A 131 -3.55 -6.17 3.72
N TYR A 132 -4.83 -6.51 3.64
CA TYR A 132 -5.59 -6.55 2.38
C TYR A 132 -7.03 -6.08 2.64
N TYR A 133 -7.77 -5.76 1.58
CA TYR A 133 -9.19 -5.42 1.71
C TYR A 133 -10.10 -6.28 0.84
N ARG A 134 -9.77 -6.39 -0.46
CA ARG A 134 -10.52 -7.20 -1.44
C ARG A 134 -10.22 -8.68 -1.23
N ARG A 135 -11.24 -9.54 -1.38
CA ARG A 135 -11.14 -10.99 -1.10
C ARG A 135 -10.09 -11.68 -1.98
N ASP A 136 -10.02 -11.31 -3.24
CA ASP A 136 -9.05 -11.80 -4.22
C ASP A 136 -7.60 -11.34 -3.95
N SER A 137 -7.39 -10.42 -3.00
CA SER A 137 -6.04 -10.01 -2.57
C SER A 137 -5.50 -10.86 -1.41
N SER A 138 -6.32 -11.74 -0.82
CA SER A 138 -5.93 -12.53 0.36
C SER A 138 -4.78 -13.50 0.07
N SER A 139 -4.81 -14.19 -1.08
CA SER A 139 -3.75 -15.15 -1.45
C SER A 139 -2.43 -14.44 -1.72
N LEU A 140 -2.48 -13.26 -2.37
CA LEU A 140 -1.30 -12.42 -2.59
C LEU A 140 -0.71 -11.94 -1.26
N ALA A 141 -1.55 -11.45 -0.34
CA ALA A 141 -1.12 -11.04 1.00
C ALA A 141 -0.46 -12.19 1.76
N ALA A 142 -1.06 -13.38 1.73
CA ALA A 142 -0.50 -14.57 2.37
C ALA A 142 0.87 -14.96 1.80
N ASN A 143 1.04 -14.89 0.48
CA ASN A 143 2.30 -15.22 -0.19
C ASN A 143 3.41 -14.21 0.13
N ILE A 144 3.10 -12.92 0.10
CA ILE A 144 4.03 -11.86 0.51
C ILE A 144 4.43 -12.05 1.98
N HIS A 145 3.44 -12.16 2.85
CA HIS A 145 3.65 -12.27 4.29
C HIS A 145 4.53 -13.45 4.67
N ARG A 146 4.25 -14.64 4.13
CA ARG A 146 5.04 -15.86 4.39
C ARG A 146 6.52 -15.67 4.08
N ASN A 147 6.84 -15.04 2.94
CA ASN A 147 8.23 -14.84 2.53
C ASN A 147 8.92 -13.79 3.41
N VAL A 148 8.25 -12.67 3.69
CA VAL A 148 8.82 -11.59 4.52
C VAL A 148 9.14 -12.09 5.93
N VAL A 149 8.22 -12.83 6.56
CA VAL A 149 8.43 -13.39 7.91
C VAL A 149 9.56 -14.42 7.93
N ALA A 150 9.67 -15.28 6.91
CA ALA A 150 10.75 -16.27 6.85
C ALA A 150 12.16 -15.64 6.77
N GLY A 151 12.25 -14.39 6.29
CA GLY A 151 13.50 -13.65 6.17
C GLY A 151 13.77 -12.62 7.27
N ALA A 152 12.85 -12.40 8.20
CA ALA A 152 12.93 -11.34 9.21
C ALA A 152 13.12 -11.91 10.63
N PRO A 153 14.05 -11.37 11.44
CA PRO A 153 14.26 -11.80 12.82
C PRO A 153 13.23 -11.15 13.76
N THR A 154 11.93 -11.35 13.50
CA THR A 154 10.85 -10.68 14.24
C THR A 154 9.59 -11.54 14.27
N GLU A 155 8.61 -11.10 15.08
CA GLU A 155 7.36 -11.80 15.29
C GLU A 155 6.50 -11.91 14.02
N ASN A 156 5.80 -13.04 13.90
CA ASN A 156 4.78 -13.25 12.89
C ASN A 156 3.41 -12.78 13.40
N ARG A 157 2.92 -11.65 12.90
CA ARG A 157 1.62 -11.10 13.34
C ARG A 157 0.47 -11.37 12.36
N GLY A 158 0.75 -12.12 11.30
CA GLY A 158 -0.21 -12.63 10.34
C GLY A 158 -0.71 -11.61 9.33
N ILE A 159 -1.66 -12.08 8.52
CA ILE A 159 -2.40 -11.26 7.57
C ILE A 159 -3.73 -10.81 8.16
N ARG A 160 -4.18 -9.59 7.84
CA ARG A 160 -5.45 -9.05 8.34
C ARG A 160 -6.20 -8.30 7.25
N ARG A 161 -7.52 -8.50 7.21
CA ARG A 161 -8.39 -7.66 6.39
C ARG A 161 -8.61 -6.31 7.08
N ARG A 162 -8.24 -5.20 6.43
CA ARG A 162 -8.39 -3.83 6.96
C ARG A 162 -8.81 -2.85 5.88
N GLY A 163 -9.60 -1.85 6.27
CA GLY A 163 -10.18 -0.85 5.38
C GLY A 163 -9.32 0.38 5.13
N TYR A 164 -7.98 0.25 5.12
CA TYR A 164 -7.09 1.37 4.79
C TYR A 164 -7.48 1.99 3.45
N TYR A 165 -7.43 3.32 3.34
CA TYR A 165 -7.96 4.03 2.18
C TYR A 165 -7.38 3.51 0.86
N VAL A 166 -6.05 3.33 0.79
CA VAL A 166 -5.34 2.82 -0.39
C VAL A 166 -5.71 1.38 -0.75
N LEU A 167 -6.17 0.56 0.20
CA LEU A 167 -6.63 -0.80 -0.06
C LEU A 167 -8.12 -0.81 -0.45
N ARG A 168 -8.93 -0.01 0.24
CA ARG A 168 -10.39 0.02 0.06
C ARG A 168 -10.81 0.68 -1.24
N ARG A 169 -10.05 1.65 -1.74
CA ARG A 169 -10.39 2.45 -2.93
C ARG A 169 -9.65 2.00 -4.20
N THR A 170 -8.71 1.08 -4.08
CA THR A 170 -8.01 0.46 -5.22
C THR A 170 -8.86 -0.68 -5.79
N ARG A 171 -9.03 -0.69 -7.12
CA ARG A 171 -9.89 -1.62 -7.88
C ARG A 171 -9.16 -2.89 -8.33
N ILE A 172 -7.83 -2.87 -8.26
CA ILE A 172 -6.94 -3.99 -8.56
C ILE A 172 -6.56 -4.77 -7.28
N PRO A 173 -5.96 -5.98 -7.38
CA PRO A 173 -5.39 -6.66 -6.21
C PRO A 173 -4.45 -5.74 -5.44
N SER A 174 -4.64 -5.61 -4.13
CA SER A 174 -3.93 -4.62 -3.31
C SER A 174 -3.53 -5.17 -1.94
N VAL A 175 -2.26 -4.94 -1.58
CA VAL A 175 -1.66 -5.36 -0.32
C VAL A 175 -0.89 -4.20 0.30
N LEU A 176 -0.90 -4.09 1.63
CA LEU A 176 -0.04 -3.19 2.40
C LEU A 176 0.82 -4.03 3.34
N VAL A 177 2.13 -3.85 3.32
CA VAL A 177 3.08 -4.58 4.16
C VAL A 177 3.63 -3.64 5.22
N GLU A 178 3.49 -4.01 6.48
CA GLU A 178 4.14 -3.36 7.61
C GLU A 178 5.42 -4.13 7.95
N CYS A 179 6.57 -3.52 7.65
CA CYS A 179 7.88 -4.17 7.70
C CYS A 179 8.55 -4.18 9.09
N GLY A 180 7.76 -4.10 10.17
CA GLY A 180 8.24 -3.97 11.55
C GLY A 180 7.84 -2.63 12.18
N PHE A 181 8.01 -2.47 13.49
CA PHE A 181 7.61 -1.32 14.29
C PHE A 181 8.78 -0.37 14.55
N LEU A 182 8.75 0.84 13.99
CA LEU A 182 9.82 1.84 14.20
C LEU A 182 9.86 2.43 15.62
N THR A 183 8.83 2.18 16.41
CA THR A 183 8.81 2.48 17.85
C THR A 183 9.62 1.48 18.66
N ASN A 184 9.87 0.28 18.15
CA ASN A 184 10.74 -0.71 18.77
C ASN A 184 12.21 -0.40 18.43
N PRO A 185 13.08 -0.18 19.43
CA PRO A 185 14.47 0.17 19.17
C PRO A 185 15.25 -0.88 18.36
N GLU A 186 14.95 -2.16 18.56
CA GLU A 186 15.60 -3.27 17.85
C GLU A 186 15.15 -3.30 16.38
N GLU A 187 13.84 -3.25 16.12
CA GLU A 187 13.33 -3.21 14.75
C GLU A 187 13.70 -1.93 14.01
N ALA A 188 13.80 -0.79 14.71
CA ALA A 188 14.34 0.43 14.13
C ALA A 188 15.81 0.26 13.70
N ARG A 189 16.63 -0.47 14.47
CA ARG A 189 18.01 -0.81 14.06
C ARG A 189 18.04 -1.72 12.83
N TYR A 190 17.15 -2.71 12.76
CA TYR A 190 16.98 -3.52 11.55
C TYR A 190 16.59 -2.66 10.36
N ALA A 191 15.55 -1.83 10.50
CA ALA A 191 15.07 -0.94 9.44
C ALA A 191 16.15 0.01 8.92
N LEU A 192 17.05 0.50 9.79
CA LEU A 192 18.21 1.33 9.42
C LEU A 192 19.32 0.56 8.70
N SER A 193 19.34 -0.77 8.76
CA SER A 193 20.29 -1.59 8.02
C SER A 193 19.96 -1.66 6.52
N SER A 194 20.94 -1.35 5.68
CA SER A 194 20.86 -1.50 4.21
C SER A 194 20.58 -2.96 3.81
N SER A 195 21.21 -3.93 4.48
CA SER A 195 21.03 -5.35 4.18
C SER A 195 19.63 -5.85 4.53
N TYR A 196 19.05 -5.36 5.62
CA TYR A 196 17.68 -5.71 5.98
C TYR A 196 16.66 -5.13 5.01
N ARG A 197 16.82 -3.86 4.59
CA ARG A 197 15.95 -3.28 3.55
C ARG A 197 16.07 -3.99 2.21
N GLN A 198 17.26 -4.46 1.85
CA GLN A 198 17.47 -5.32 0.70
C GLN A 198 16.75 -6.66 0.84
N LYS A 199 16.88 -7.31 2.00
CA LYS A 199 16.19 -8.57 2.31
C LYS A 199 14.67 -8.43 2.23
N LEU A 200 14.09 -7.38 2.82
CA LEU A 200 12.66 -7.08 2.71
C LEU A 200 12.22 -6.97 1.25
N ALA A 201 12.96 -6.25 0.41
CA ALA A 201 12.66 -6.12 -1.01
C ALA A 201 12.69 -7.47 -1.74
N GLU A 202 13.69 -8.31 -1.48
CA GLU A 202 13.80 -9.66 -2.07
C GLU A 202 12.65 -10.57 -1.65
N GLU A 203 12.27 -10.56 -0.37
CA GLU A 203 11.19 -11.41 0.16
C GLU A 203 9.80 -10.95 -0.33
N ILE A 204 9.56 -9.63 -0.39
CA ILE A 204 8.33 -9.09 -0.99
C ILE A 204 8.26 -9.49 -2.47
N ALA A 205 9.34 -9.34 -3.24
CA ALA A 205 9.38 -9.74 -4.64
C ALA A 205 9.12 -11.24 -4.81
N ARG A 206 9.73 -12.08 -3.95
CA ARG A 206 9.53 -13.53 -3.96
C ARG A 206 8.06 -13.90 -3.72
N GLY A 207 7.41 -13.24 -2.76
CA GLY A 207 5.99 -13.41 -2.49
C GLY A 207 5.08 -12.94 -3.62
N ILE A 208 5.38 -11.81 -4.26
CA ILE A 208 4.66 -11.34 -5.46
C ILE A 208 4.76 -12.37 -6.58
N ARG A 209 5.92 -12.99 -6.77
CA ARG A 209 6.17 -14.04 -7.77
C ARG A 209 5.53 -15.39 -7.44
N GLY A 210 4.94 -15.54 -6.26
CA GLY A 210 4.39 -16.83 -5.79
C GLY A 210 5.45 -17.89 -5.51
N VAL A 211 6.73 -17.51 -5.43
CA VAL A 211 7.83 -18.41 -5.08
C VAL A 211 7.85 -18.57 -3.56
N ARG A 212 8.09 -19.80 -3.08
CA ARG A 212 8.27 -20.04 -1.63
C ARG A 212 9.72 -19.81 -1.27
N ALA A 213 9.98 -19.10 -0.17
CA ALA A 213 11.29 -19.08 0.45
C ALA A 213 11.74 -20.54 0.70
N PRO A 214 13.04 -20.84 0.50
CA PRO A 214 13.59 -22.12 0.96
C PRO A 214 13.23 -22.31 2.43
N VAL A 215 12.89 -23.52 2.85
CA VAL A 215 12.64 -23.83 4.26
C VAL A 215 13.94 -23.60 5.02
N GLY A 216 14.12 -22.39 5.56
CA GLY A 216 15.16 -22.04 6.51
C GLY A 216 14.73 -22.42 7.93
N LYS A 217 15.69 -22.78 8.78
CA LYS A 217 15.48 -23.13 10.20
C LYS A 217 14.49 -22.14 10.85
N PRO A 218 13.41 -22.61 11.50
CA PRO A 218 12.53 -21.73 12.26
C PRO A 218 13.35 -21.02 13.34
N LEU A 219 13.35 -19.69 13.35
CA LEU A 219 13.60 -18.95 14.59
C LEU A 219 12.35 -19.08 15.46
N ALA A 220 12.56 -19.26 16.77
CA ALA A 220 11.65 -19.94 17.68
C ALA A 220 10.22 -19.37 17.78
N ARG A 221 9.26 -20.26 17.49
CA ARG A 221 7.89 -20.50 18.02
C ARG A 221 6.96 -19.33 18.43
N ASP A 222 5.87 -19.23 17.66
CA ASP A 222 4.44 -19.16 18.04
C ASP A 222 4.04 -18.64 19.44
N SER A 223 3.35 -17.50 19.50
CA SER A 223 1.98 -17.42 20.06
C SER A 223 1.25 -16.08 19.82
N ALA A 224 0.06 -16.22 19.22
CA ALA A 224 -1.22 -15.50 19.38
C ALA A 224 -1.28 -14.02 19.83
N THR A 225 -1.90 -13.23 18.92
CA THR A 225 -2.94 -12.20 19.15
C THR A 225 -2.73 -11.17 20.27
N SER A 226 -2.44 -9.93 19.86
CA SER A 226 -2.72 -8.74 20.67
C SER A 226 -3.60 -7.77 19.85
N PRO A 227 -4.82 -7.45 20.31
CA PRO A 227 -5.62 -6.38 19.74
C PRO A 227 -5.20 -5.08 20.42
N ASP A 228 -4.41 -4.25 19.73
CA ASP A 228 -4.30 -2.80 19.95
C ASP A 228 -3.23 -2.25 18.98
N VAL A 229 -3.59 -2.26 17.69
CA VAL A 229 -2.87 -1.50 16.67
C VAL A 229 -3.79 -0.36 16.28
N LEU A 230 -3.45 0.84 16.73
CA LEU A 230 -4.16 2.06 16.33
C LEU A 230 -3.97 2.25 14.82
N PRO A 231 -5.02 2.59 14.06
CA PRO A 231 -4.82 3.05 12.69
C PRO A 231 -3.90 4.28 12.73
N GLN A 232 -2.82 4.26 11.95
CA GLN A 232 -1.86 5.37 11.89
C GLN A 232 -2.63 6.69 11.64
N PRO A 233 -2.45 7.73 12.48
CA PRO A 233 -3.17 8.99 12.32
C PRO A 233 -2.76 9.68 11.01
N PHE A 234 -3.75 9.96 10.17
CA PHE A 234 -3.58 10.75 8.95
C PHE A 234 -3.61 12.24 9.31
N ASN A 235 -2.46 12.91 9.26
CA ASN A 235 -2.37 14.37 9.29
C ASN A 235 -2.36 14.92 7.87
N GLY A 236 -3.53 14.91 7.22
CA GLY A 236 -3.79 15.76 6.06
C GLY A 236 -4.80 16.84 6.43
N PRO A 237 -4.72 18.05 5.85
CA PRO A 237 -5.84 18.98 5.95
C PRO A 237 -7.02 18.37 5.18
N ASP A 238 -8.23 18.68 5.66
CA ASP A 238 -9.52 18.42 5.01
C ASP A 238 -10.26 17.12 5.37
N PHE A 239 -10.95 17.17 6.50
CA PHE A 239 -12.28 16.57 6.65
C PHE A 239 -13.16 17.44 7.55
N VAL A 240 -13.45 18.68 7.13
CA VAL A 240 -14.61 19.40 7.66
C VAL A 240 -15.85 18.85 6.97
N ARG A 241 -16.52 17.89 7.60
CA ARG A 241 -17.89 17.53 7.22
C ARG A 241 -18.82 18.58 7.80
N ALA A 242 -19.19 19.57 7.00
CA ALA A 242 -20.32 20.43 7.30
C ALA A 242 -21.60 19.56 7.40
N THR A 243 -22.27 19.59 8.55
CA THR A 243 -23.64 19.12 8.70
C THR A 243 -24.57 20.34 8.70
N PRO A 244 -25.64 20.38 7.89
CA PRO A 244 -26.71 21.32 8.09
C PRO A 244 -27.70 20.71 9.10
N ARG A 245 -27.90 21.34 10.26
CA ARG A 245 -29.14 21.17 11.00
C ARG A 245 -29.66 22.49 11.55
N SER A 246 -30.91 22.71 11.18
CA SER A 246 -31.81 23.78 11.56
C SER A 246 -32.10 23.82 13.07
N ARG A 247 -32.18 25.06 13.55
CA ARG A 247 -32.91 25.61 14.72
C ARG A 247 -33.71 24.63 15.59
N GLN A 248 -33.44 24.68 16.90
CA GLN A 248 -34.46 25.10 17.86
C GLN A 248 -33.83 25.67 19.14
N SER A 249 -34.57 26.62 19.70
CA SER A 249 -34.24 27.58 20.75
C SER A 249 -34.07 26.99 22.14
N ALA A 250 -33.13 27.55 22.92
CA ALA A 250 -33.35 27.76 24.35
C ALA A 250 -32.63 29.05 24.78
N ARG A 251 -33.44 30.05 25.15
CA ARG A 251 -33.04 31.29 25.81
C ARG A 251 -32.37 30.96 27.15
N SER A 252 -31.26 31.63 27.48
CA SER A 252 -31.19 32.36 28.75
C SER A 252 -30.18 33.50 28.66
N SER A 253 -30.67 34.66 29.06
CA SER A 253 -30.05 35.97 29.10
C SER A 253 -29.02 36.10 30.23
N LYS A 254 -27.88 36.74 29.97
CA LYS A 254 -27.25 37.61 30.97
C LYS A 254 -26.69 38.87 30.31
N SER A 255 -27.24 39.98 30.80
CA SER A 255 -27.14 41.35 30.31
C SER A 255 -25.74 41.93 30.48
N SER A 256 -25.31 42.64 29.44
CA SER A 256 -24.29 43.68 29.51
C SER A 256 -24.75 44.83 30.41
N ARG A 257 -23.81 45.51 31.08
CA ARG A 257 -24.02 46.88 31.56
C ARG A 257 -22.75 47.69 31.39
N LYS A 258 -22.81 48.66 30.47
CA LYS A 258 -21.76 49.63 30.17
C LYS A 258 -22.22 51.00 30.71
N LYS A 259 -21.30 51.67 31.41
CA LYS A 259 -21.14 53.12 31.66
C LYS A 259 -22.34 53.96 32.13
N LYS A 260 -22.09 54.77 33.18
CA LYS A 260 -22.41 56.21 33.18
C LYS A 260 -21.43 56.98 34.07
N SER A 261 -21.02 58.14 33.56
CA SER A 261 -20.14 59.16 34.13
C SER A 261 -20.96 60.38 34.56
N SER A 262 -20.55 61.06 35.64
CA SER A 262 -20.87 62.46 35.98
C SER A 262 -19.90 62.89 37.10
N THR A 263 -18.86 63.69 36.85
CA THR A 263 -18.79 65.18 37.00
C THR A 263 -19.43 65.66 38.32
N THR A 264 -18.74 66.31 39.27
CA THR A 264 -18.37 67.74 39.22
C THR A 264 -17.53 68.20 40.46
N ARG A 265 -16.46 68.98 40.19
CA ARG A 265 -15.84 70.14 40.93
C ARG A 265 -15.19 70.10 42.33
N ARG A 266 -14.02 70.79 42.34
CA ARG A 266 -13.42 71.75 43.33
C ARG A 266 -12.88 71.14 44.65
N THR A 267 -11.74 71.52 45.22
CA THR A 267 -10.89 72.73 45.21
C THR A 267 -9.42 72.44 45.56
N ARG A 268 -8.53 73.34 45.10
CA ARG A 268 -7.16 73.72 45.54
C ARG A 268 -6.73 73.33 46.98
N SER A 269 -5.45 72.95 47.17
CA SER A 269 -4.36 73.82 47.67
C SER A 269 -3.09 73.03 48.09
N SER A 270 -1.90 73.60 47.78
CA SER A 270 -0.60 73.53 48.51
C SER A 270 0.05 72.15 48.79
N SER A 271 1.36 71.94 48.82
CA SER A 271 2.57 72.70 48.52
C SER A 271 3.75 71.76 48.84
N ARG A 272 4.81 71.81 48.02
CA ARG A 272 6.24 71.73 48.38
C ARG A 272 6.87 70.45 48.98
N LYS A 273 8.10 70.25 48.46
CA LYS A 273 9.36 69.76 49.06
C LYS A 273 9.57 68.24 49.07
N SER A 274 10.48 67.75 48.23
CA SER A 274 11.94 67.50 48.48
C SER A 274 12.14 66.20 49.25
N SER A 275 13.06 65.29 49.00
CA SER A 275 14.34 65.24 48.27
C SER A 275 14.88 63.81 48.41
N SER A 276 15.84 63.40 47.55
CA SER A 276 16.97 62.44 47.76
C SER A 276 16.69 61.08 48.44
N GLY A 277 17.21 59.95 48.00
CA GLY A 277 18.43 59.58 47.28
C GLY A 277 18.44 58.04 47.29
N GLY A 278 18.96 57.37 46.28
CA GLY A 278 20.37 57.00 46.21
C GLY A 278 20.41 55.47 46.22
#